data_AF-A0A956IC43-F1
#
_entry.id   AF-A0A956IC43-F1
#
_cell.length_a   1.000
_cell.length_b   1.000
_cell.length_c   1.000
_cell.angle_alpha   90.00
_cell.angle_beta   90.00
_cell.angle_gamma   90.00
#
_symmetry.space_group_name_H-M   'P 1'
#
loop_
_entity.id
_entity.type
_entity.pdbx_description
1 polymer ?
#
loop_
_entity_poly.entity_id
_entity_poly.type
_entity_poly.pdbx_seq_one_letter_code
_entity_poly.pdbx_strand_id
1 'polypeptide(L)'
;MLRRVPLLFLLLAIACGDDDGPTPMDGGTTDAGGDDAAMVDDAGGDDAGSDGSMAACMPRDPSTVPDPGECTPATDDFVVCSDSDGWDACVSDSGNYVRIQDSISTIARVLAFDGIAELLFDPTSDPSMEDFLTARGLYQEDEGLDSRVARRYDPDAEAPEGTDCTLDGVPAMYPEYCVGPAILQPQILGAFMAGATGTEGPSRLEAARIEGALLRFLAVSTIKESLSCTTAAKDCDSSYAYYTGGAEPRGGTGLAGYVAAADPYAHDRVWDGILAVRCWRDLDSAETATDVTLRERARGQLRTALVDGVAAVVSTRLRTMAAASGDEQLYHWAFVQTLAPFVLPYYADLDMGSANMLEAALESATPAANATVLADAIDAAFDCP
;
A
#
# COMPACT_ATOMS: atom_id res chain seq x y z
N MET A 1 -20.57 -51.12 -6.97
CA MET A 1 -20.09 -50.92 -5.58
C MET A 1 -18.62 -50.53 -5.64
N LEU A 2 -18.32 -49.24 -5.79
CA LEU A 2 -16.98 -48.70 -5.62
C LEU A 2 -17.02 -47.71 -4.46
N ARG A 3 -16.24 -47.99 -3.41
CA ARG A 3 -16.11 -47.19 -2.20
C ARG A 3 -15.37 -45.89 -2.52
N ARG A 4 -15.97 -44.75 -2.16
CA ARG A 4 -15.29 -43.46 -2.06
C ARG A 4 -14.51 -43.43 -0.74
N VAL A 5 -13.23 -43.10 -0.83
CA VAL A 5 -12.37 -42.76 0.31
C VAL A 5 -12.36 -41.24 0.42
N PRO A 6 -12.62 -40.63 1.59
CA PRO A 6 -12.43 -39.20 1.77
C PRO A 6 -10.93 -38.94 1.99
N LEU A 7 -10.34 -38.13 1.11
CA LEU A 7 -8.99 -37.62 1.30
C LEU A 7 -9.08 -36.43 2.25
N LEU A 8 -8.54 -36.61 3.46
CA LEU A 8 -8.38 -35.56 4.46
C LEU A 8 -7.23 -34.66 3.97
N PHE A 9 -7.56 -33.45 3.51
CA PHE A 9 -6.58 -32.44 3.12
C PHE A 9 -6.03 -31.78 4.38
N LEU A 10 -4.73 -31.94 4.60
CA LEU A 10 -3.96 -31.21 5.61
C LEU A 10 -3.34 -30.00 4.89
N LEU A 11 -3.85 -28.80 5.18
CA LEU A 11 -3.27 -27.53 4.77
C LEU A 11 -1.91 -27.38 5.48
N LEU A 12 -0.82 -27.51 4.73
CA LEU A 12 0.53 -27.16 5.16
C LEU A 12 0.87 -25.80 4.58
N ALA A 13 0.34 -24.75 5.19
CA ALA A 13 0.78 -23.39 4.93
C ALA A 13 2.23 -23.25 5.43
N ILE A 14 3.19 -23.37 4.52
CA ILE A 14 4.57 -22.95 4.78
C ILE A 14 4.57 -21.43 4.61
N ALA A 15 4.36 -20.73 5.72
CA ALA A 15 4.66 -19.32 5.82
C ALA A 15 6.19 -19.16 5.73
N CYS A 16 6.67 -18.47 4.71
CA CYS A 16 8.00 -17.87 4.74
C CYS A 16 7.98 -16.76 5.79
N GLY A 17 8.26 -17.11 7.04
CA GLY A 17 8.55 -16.14 8.08
C GLY A 17 9.83 -15.40 7.71
N ASP A 18 9.71 -14.10 7.42
CA ASP A 18 10.84 -13.17 7.41
C ASP A 18 11.35 -13.05 8.85
N ASP A 19 12.23 -13.98 9.22
CA ASP A 19 12.91 -14.05 10.51
C ASP A 19 13.98 -12.95 10.55
N ASP A 20 13.60 -11.77 11.04
CA ASP A 20 14.53 -10.71 11.44
C ASP A 20 15.26 -11.20 12.72
N GLY A 21 16.30 -12.00 12.54
CA GLY A 21 17.16 -12.42 13.64
C GLY A 21 17.78 -11.21 14.36
N PRO A 22 17.91 -11.24 15.71
CA PRO A 22 18.50 -10.13 16.44
C PRO A 22 19.99 -10.01 16.10
N THR A 23 20.41 -8.85 15.60
CA THR A 23 21.82 -8.61 15.31
C THR A 23 22.65 -8.58 16.61
N PRO A 24 23.87 -9.13 16.60
CA PRO A 24 24.80 -9.00 17.72
C PRO A 24 25.33 -7.56 17.80
N MET A 25 25.17 -6.92 18.96
CA MET A 25 25.89 -5.72 19.32
C MET A 25 27.38 -6.05 19.46
N ASP A 26 28.17 -5.77 18.41
CA ASP A 26 29.62 -5.88 18.47
C ASP A 26 30.22 -4.61 19.11
N GLY A 27 30.90 -4.82 20.24
CA GLY A 27 31.60 -3.79 20.99
C GLY A 27 32.97 -3.49 20.39
N GLY A 28 33.33 -2.21 20.33
CA GLY A 28 34.66 -1.75 19.91
C GLY A 28 34.90 -0.26 20.14
N THR A 29 35.39 0.04 21.35
CA THR A 29 36.20 1.20 21.85
C THR A 29 37.05 1.94 20.78
N THR A 30 37.40 3.24 20.80
CA THR A 30 37.80 4.21 21.85
C THR A 30 37.82 5.67 21.30
N ASP A 31 37.32 6.60 22.12
CA ASP A 31 37.95 7.87 22.61
C ASP A 31 38.48 8.96 21.63
N ALA A 32 37.85 10.15 21.68
CA ALA A 32 38.52 11.46 21.89
C ALA A 32 37.50 12.62 22.03
N GLY A 33 37.49 13.26 23.21
CA GLY A 33 37.19 14.69 23.54
C GLY A 33 36.01 15.40 22.84
N GLY A 34 35.03 16.00 23.51
CA GLY A 34 35.13 16.87 24.69
C GLY A 34 34.30 18.14 24.39
N ASP A 35 33.47 18.51 25.38
CA ASP A 35 32.87 19.82 25.64
C ASP A 35 31.52 20.21 24.96
N ASP A 36 30.47 20.09 25.81
CA ASP A 36 29.44 21.07 26.15
C ASP A 36 28.46 21.61 25.08
N ALA A 37 27.18 21.20 25.22
CA ALA A 37 26.09 22.15 25.51
C ALA A 37 24.76 21.48 25.90
N ALA A 38 24.34 21.81 27.14
CA ALA A 38 22.96 21.99 27.61
C ALA A 38 22.01 20.78 27.69
N MET A 39 22.11 20.10 28.83
CA MET A 39 20.99 19.48 29.54
C MET A 39 19.91 20.53 29.87
N VAL A 40 18.64 20.21 29.59
CA VAL A 40 17.50 20.81 30.27
C VAL A 40 16.74 19.66 30.94
N ASP A 41 17.09 19.41 32.20
CA ASP A 41 16.28 18.68 33.17
C ASP A 41 15.51 19.70 34.01
N ASP A 42 14.18 19.58 34.06
CA ASP A 42 13.26 19.87 35.18
C ASP A 42 11.84 19.96 34.61
N ALA A 43 10.76 19.47 35.20
CA ALA A 43 10.55 18.81 36.48
C ALA A 43 9.16 18.16 36.41
N GLY A 44 8.96 17.11 37.20
CA GLY A 44 7.65 16.50 37.40
C GLY A 44 6.62 17.46 37.99
N GLY A 45 5.37 17.23 37.60
CA GLY A 45 4.17 17.77 38.23
C GLY A 45 3.09 16.70 38.19
N ASP A 46 2.93 16.00 39.31
CA ASP A 46 1.84 15.06 39.56
C ASP A 46 0.48 15.77 39.66
N ASP A 47 -0.56 14.99 39.37
CA ASP A 47 -1.96 15.12 39.78
C ASP A 47 -2.85 16.17 39.11
N ALA A 48 -3.61 15.71 38.11
CA ALA A 48 -5.07 15.70 38.22
C ALA A 48 -5.66 14.67 37.25
N GLY A 49 -6.32 13.65 37.81
CA GLY A 49 -7.12 12.70 37.04
C GLY A 49 -8.14 13.43 36.18
N SER A 50 -7.87 13.48 34.88
CA SER A 50 -8.92 13.58 33.89
C SER A 50 -9.30 12.14 33.60
N ASP A 51 -10.53 11.74 33.93
CA ASP A 51 -11.19 10.64 33.26
C ASP A 51 -10.91 10.83 31.77
N GLY A 52 -10.06 9.97 31.23
CA GLY A 52 -9.81 9.86 29.80
C GLY A 52 -11.11 9.36 29.21
N SER A 53 -12.02 10.30 28.94
CA SER A 53 -13.05 10.13 27.95
C SER A 53 -12.31 9.74 26.68
N MET A 54 -12.13 8.43 26.46
CA MET A 54 -11.83 7.87 25.15
C MET A 54 -12.74 8.63 24.21
N ALA A 55 -12.16 9.36 23.25
CA ALA A 55 -12.94 10.10 22.29
C ALA A 55 -14.00 9.13 21.78
N ALA A 56 -15.28 9.44 22.06
CA ALA A 56 -16.38 8.56 21.71
C ALA A 56 -16.19 8.18 20.25
N CYS A 57 -16.32 6.90 19.93
CA CYS A 57 -16.23 6.41 18.57
C CYS A 57 -17.16 7.28 17.72
N MET A 58 -16.58 8.23 16.97
CA MET A 58 -17.35 9.19 16.20
C MET A 58 -17.30 8.70 14.77
N PRO A 59 -18.35 8.01 14.28
CA PRO A 59 -18.49 7.83 12.85
C PRO A 59 -18.36 9.22 12.20
N ARG A 60 -17.53 9.33 11.17
CA ARG A 60 -17.30 10.60 10.49
C ARG A 60 -18.65 11.13 10.00
N ASP A 61 -18.84 12.45 10.10
CA ASP A 61 -20.06 13.08 9.61
C ASP A 61 -20.12 12.90 8.08
N PRO A 62 -21.13 12.19 7.52
CA PRO A 62 -21.27 12.01 6.08
C PRO A 62 -21.47 13.33 5.32
N SER A 63 -21.70 14.46 6.00
CA SER A 63 -21.64 15.78 5.38
C SER A 63 -20.23 16.28 5.08
N THR A 64 -19.19 15.64 5.65
CA THR A 64 -17.78 16.00 5.49
C THR A 64 -17.04 15.17 4.44
N VAL A 65 -17.61 14.03 4.04
CA VAL A 65 -17.14 13.18 2.95
C VAL A 65 -18.38 12.77 2.16
N PRO A 66 -18.58 13.26 0.92
CA PRO A 66 -19.75 12.89 0.14
C PRO A 66 -19.78 11.37 -0.05
N ASP A 67 -20.66 10.70 0.67
CA ASP A 67 -21.09 9.35 0.32
C ASP A 67 -21.74 9.45 -1.08
N PRO A 68 -21.32 8.66 -2.08
CA PRO A 68 -21.95 8.62 -3.40
C PRO A 68 -23.46 8.27 -3.34
N GLY A 69 -23.99 7.94 -2.17
CA GLY A 69 -25.42 8.02 -1.82
C GLY A 69 -26.16 6.70 -2.01
N GLU A 70 -25.50 5.72 -2.63
CA GLU A 70 -26.00 4.36 -2.84
C GLU A 70 -25.04 3.28 -2.32
N CYS A 71 -23.83 3.62 -1.89
CA CYS A 71 -22.86 2.64 -1.41
C CYS A 71 -23.14 2.28 0.05
N THR A 72 -23.66 1.07 0.26
CA THR A 72 -23.85 0.52 1.60
C THR A 72 -22.79 -0.54 1.88
N PRO A 73 -22.19 -0.57 3.08
CA PRO A 73 -21.35 -1.68 3.51
C PRO A 73 -22.09 -3.01 3.30
N ALA A 74 -21.35 -4.06 2.94
CA ALA A 74 -21.90 -5.40 2.91
C ALA A 74 -22.47 -5.74 4.29
N THR A 75 -23.46 -6.64 4.32
CA THR A 75 -24.08 -7.07 5.59
C THR A 75 -23.09 -7.71 6.54
N ASP A 76 -21.97 -8.16 6.01
CA ASP A 76 -20.86 -8.73 6.69
C ASP A 76 -19.59 -7.84 6.59
N ASP A 77 -19.69 -6.53 6.42
CA ASP A 77 -18.50 -5.68 6.63
C ASP A 77 -18.29 -5.41 8.13
N PHE A 78 -17.05 -5.11 8.52
CA PHE A 78 -16.79 -4.46 9.80
C PHE A 78 -17.23 -3.01 9.70
N VAL A 79 -18.03 -2.56 10.65
CA VAL A 79 -18.50 -1.18 10.71
C VAL A 79 -18.04 -0.58 12.03
N VAL A 80 -17.10 0.36 11.91
CA VAL A 80 -16.57 1.10 13.06
C VAL A 80 -17.71 1.73 13.86
N CYS A 81 -17.67 1.57 15.19
CA CYS A 81 -18.71 2.04 16.10
C CYS A 81 -20.09 1.37 15.95
N SER A 82 -20.19 0.18 15.33
CA SER A 82 -21.44 -0.55 15.19
C SER A 82 -21.55 -1.68 16.21
N ASP A 83 -22.63 -1.68 16.98
CA ASP A 83 -23.00 -2.82 17.85
C ASP A 83 -23.80 -3.90 17.07
N SER A 84 -23.87 -3.79 15.73
CA SER A 84 -24.82 -4.54 14.90
C SER A 84 -24.28 -5.06 13.57
N ASP A 85 -22.97 -4.93 13.33
CA ASP A 85 -22.29 -5.42 12.12
C ASP A 85 -21.99 -6.94 12.14
N GLY A 86 -22.36 -7.59 13.25
CA GLY A 86 -22.20 -9.03 13.44
C GLY A 86 -20.76 -9.46 13.77
N TRP A 87 -19.87 -8.52 14.06
CA TRP A 87 -18.55 -8.81 14.65
C TRP A 87 -18.64 -8.88 16.17
N ASP A 88 -17.81 -9.73 16.76
CA ASP A 88 -17.58 -9.70 18.21
C ASP A 88 -16.72 -8.47 18.54
N ALA A 89 -16.92 -7.91 19.75
CA ALA A 89 -16.20 -6.71 20.17
C ALA A 89 -14.67 -6.93 20.20
N CYS A 90 -13.91 -5.95 19.72
CA CYS A 90 -12.46 -6.04 19.53
C CYS A 90 -11.77 -4.68 19.73
N VAL A 91 -10.43 -4.66 19.73
CA VAL A 91 -9.64 -3.42 19.91
C VAL A 91 -9.95 -2.29 18.92
N SER A 92 -10.42 -2.63 17.71
CA SER A 92 -10.70 -1.67 16.65
C SER A 92 -12.04 -0.91 16.83
N ASP A 93 -12.90 -1.32 17.77
CA ASP A 93 -14.21 -0.69 18.00
C ASP A 93 -14.10 0.75 18.48
N SER A 94 -12.92 1.17 18.95
CA SER A 94 -12.64 2.56 19.29
C SER A 94 -12.48 3.48 18.06
N GLY A 95 -12.40 2.91 16.86
CA GLY A 95 -12.13 3.62 15.60
C GLY A 95 -10.68 4.03 15.38
N ASN A 96 -9.78 3.65 16.29
CA ASN A 96 -8.35 3.89 16.19
C ASN A 96 -7.59 2.59 15.94
N TYR A 97 -6.48 2.68 15.21
CA TYR A 97 -5.58 1.57 15.04
C TYR A 97 -4.82 1.30 16.34
N VAL A 98 -4.84 0.06 16.82
CA VAL A 98 -4.06 -0.35 18.01
C VAL A 98 -2.92 -1.24 17.56
N ARG A 99 -1.69 -0.71 17.64
CA ARG A 99 -0.47 -1.40 17.22
C ARG A 99 -0.25 -2.69 18.00
N ILE A 100 0.34 -3.68 17.35
CA ILE A 100 0.77 -4.93 17.97
C ILE A 100 2.19 -4.81 18.51
N GLN A 101 3.06 -4.08 17.80
CA GLN A 101 4.42 -3.76 18.19
C GLN A 101 4.58 -2.29 18.52
N ASP A 102 5.49 -1.99 19.45
CA ASP A 102 5.83 -0.60 19.81
C ASP A 102 6.47 0.16 18.63
N SER A 103 7.21 -0.55 17.77
CA SER A 103 7.86 0.01 16.60
C SER A 103 7.48 -0.74 15.33
N ILE A 104 7.27 0.02 14.25
CA ILE A 104 6.86 -0.49 12.95
C ILE A 104 7.87 -0.02 11.90
N SER A 105 8.82 -0.88 11.51
CA SER A 105 9.89 -0.52 10.57
C SER A 105 9.36 -0.04 9.21
N THR A 106 8.18 -0.50 8.81
CA THR A 106 7.49 -0.10 7.58
C THR A 106 7.19 1.39 7.51
N ILE A 107 7.04 2.08 8.65
CA ILE A 107 6.85 3.54 8.68
C ILE A 107 8.05 4.24 8.02
N ALA A 108 9.28 3.82 8.31
CA ALA A 108 10.48 4.40 7.73
C ALA A 108 10.52 4.24 6.20
N ARG A 109 9.96 3.16 5.66
CA ARG A 109 9.89 2.92 4.20
C ARG A 109 8.93 3.90 3.52
N VAL A 110 7.80 4.22 4.16
CA VAL A 110 6.88 5.22 3.63
C VAL A 110 7.48 6.63 3.74
N LEU A 111 8.20 6.93 4.82
CA LEU A 111 8.95 8.20 4.91
C LEU A 111 10.05 8.31 3.85
N ALA A 112 10.72 7.21 3.49
CA ALA A 112 11.66 7.20 2.38
C ALA A 112 10.97 7.46 1.03
N PHE A 113 9.75 6.93 0.83
CA PHE A 113 8.92 7.28 -0.34
C PHE A 113 8.62 8.79 -0.38
N ASP A 114 8.22 9.39 0.74
CA ASP A 114 7.93 10.83 0.79
C ASP A 114 9.19 11.68 0.53
N GLY A 115 10.35 11.27 1.06
CA GLY A 115 11.63 11.90 0.77
C GLY A 115 12.04 11.79 -0.71
N ILE A 116 11.73 10.67 -1.38
CA ILE A 116 11.88 10.55 -2.84
C ILE A 116 10.91 11.49 -3.56
N ALA A 117 9.68 11.61 -3.07
CA ALA A 117 8.66 12.45 -3.67
C ALA A 117 9.03 13.93 -3.66
N GLU A 118 9.59 14.42 -2.55
CA GLU A 118 10.09 15.80 -2.44
C GLU A 118 11.18 16.14 -3.48
N LEU A 119 11.95 15.14 -3.90
CA LEU A 119 13.03 15.31 -4.87
C LEU A 119 12.55 15.15 -6.32
N LEU A 120 11.64 14.21 -6.56
CA LEU A 120 11.35 13.73 -7.92
C LEU A 120 9.93 14.04 -8.42
N PHE A 121 8.91 14.06 -7.56
CA PHE A 121 7.51 13.91 -7.99
C PHE A 121 6.79 15.25 -8.20
N ASP A 122 7.41 16.14 -8.97
CA ASP A 122 6.78 17.36 -9.48
C ASP A 122 6.53 17.23 -10.98
N PRO A 123 5.27 17.16 -11.44
CA PRO A 123 4.97 17.01 -12.87
C PRO A 123 5.35 18.25 -13.69
N THR A 124 5.62 19.39 -13.03
CA THR A 124 5.90 20.68 -13.67
C THR A 124 7.39 21.01 -13.75
N SER A 125 8.28 20.29 -13.07
CA SER A 125 9.73 20.50 -13.10
C SER A 125 10.51 19.23 -13.47
N ASP A 126 11.73 19.42 -13.99
CA ASP A 126 12.65 18.32 -14.31
C ASP A 126 13.65 18.17 -13.16
N PRO A 127 13.66 17.03 -12.44
CA PRO A 127 14.65 16.79 -11.40
C PRO A 127 16.05 16.70 -12.01
N SER A 128 17.04 17.17 -11.25
CA SER A 128 18.44 17.11 -11.65
C SER A 128 19.01 15.70 -11.48
N MET A 129 20.17 15.45 -12.10
CA MET A 129 20.94 14.22 -11.87
C MET A 129 21.21 13.98 -10.38
N GLU A 130 21.50 15.03 -9.61
CA GLU A 130 21.78 14.93 -8.18
C GLU A 130 20.53 14.52 -7.38
N ASP A 131 19.35 15.00 -7.79
CA ASP A 131 18.07 14.60 -7.19
C ASP A 131 17.82 13.10 -7.38
N PHE A 132 18.07 12.56 -8.59
CA PHE A 132 17.97 11.12 -8.85
C PHE A 132 18.96 10.29 -8.05
N LEU A 133 20.21 10.75 -7.90
CA LEU A 133 21.21 10.04 -7.10
C LEU A 133 20.85 10.04 -5.61
N THR A 134 20.34 11.17 -5.11
CA THR A 134 19.90 11.31 -3.71
C THR A 134 18.67 10.45 -3.44
N ALA A 135 17.66 10.51 -4.30
CA ALA A 135 16.45 9.69 -4.22
C ALA A 135 16.75 8.20 -4.30
N ARG A 136 17.71 7.79 -5.15
CA ARG A 136 18.18 6.40 -5.18
C ARG A 136 18.83 6.00 -3.85
N GLY A 137 19.58 6.90 -3.22
CA GLY A 137 20.13 6.66 -1.88
C GLY A 137 19.05 6.30 -0.86
N LEU A 138 17.95 7.07 -0.84
CA LEU A 138 16.78 6.80 0.02
C LEU A 138 16.11 5.46 -0.32
N TYR A 139 15.96 5.15 -1.61
CA TYR A 139 15.37 3.88 -2.06
C TYR A 139 16.21 2.66 -1.60
N GLN A 140 17.54 2.80 -1.58
CA GLN A 140 18.49 1.72 -1.28
C GLN A 140 19.01 1.73 0.16
N GLU A 141 18.34 2.42 1.08
CA GLU A 141 18.64 2.28 2.50
C GLU A 141 18.58 0.81 2.95
N ASP A 142 19.40 0.45 3.92
CA ASP A 142 19.48 -0.93 4.42
C ASP A 142 18.12 -1.35 5.00
N GLU A 143 17.63 -2.52 4.59
CA GLU A 143 16.26 -2.99 4.86
C GLU A 143 15.11 -2.03 4.44
N GLY A 144 15.41 -1.08 3.54
CA GLY A 144 14.52 -0.05 3.01
C GLY A 144 13.57 -0.54 1.90
N LEU A 145 13.27 0.34 0.95
CA LEU A 145 12.34 0.05 -0.15
C LEU A 145 12.90 -1.02 -1.09
N ASP A 146 14.16 -0.90 -1.53
CA ASP A 146 14.77 -1.84 -2.49
C ASP A 146 14.73 -3.28 -2.00
N SER A 147 15.08 -3.52 -0.73
CA SER A 147 15.10 -4.88 -0.17
C SER A 147 13.71 -5.53 -0.14
N ARG A 148 12.65 -4.73 -0.03
CA ARG A 148 11.27 -5.22 0.00
C ARG A 148 10.70 -5.36 -1.40
N VAL A 149 10.99 -4.42 -2.30
CA VAL A 149 10.62 -4.53 -3.72
C VAL A 149 11.24 -5.77 -4.34
N ALA A 150 12.52 -6.07 -4.07
CA ALA A 150 13.25 -7.20 -4.65
C ALA A 150 12.65 -8.60 -4.36
N ARG A 151 11.76 -8.71 -3.37
CA ARG A 151 11.12 -9.98 -2.95
C ARG A 151 9.59 -9.90 -2.90
N ARG A 152 9.00 -8.77 -3.31
CA ARG A 152 7.55 -8.57 -3.19
C ARG A 152 6.81 -9.48 -4.15
N TYR A 153 5.87 -10.25 -3.61
CA TYR A 153 4.87 -10.96 -4.41
C TYR A 153 3.48 -10.35 -4.20
N ASP A 154 2.61 -10.54 -5.19
CA ASP A 154 1.19 -10.20 -5.13
C ASP A 154 0.39 -11.45 -4.77
N PRO A 155 -0.28 -11.50 -3.60
CA PRO A 155 -1.04 -12.68 -3.19
C PRO A 155 -2.30 -12.93 -4.03
N ASP A 156 -2.76 -11.95 -4.79
CA ASP A 156 -3.98 -12.07 -5.59
C ASP A 156 -3.69 -12.53 -7.03
N ALA A 157 -2.41 -12.59 -7.41
CA ALA A 157 -1.97 -13.17 -8.67
C ALA A 157 -1.76 -14.70 -8.57
N GLU A 158 -2.02 -15.42 -9.66
CA GLU A 158 -1.91 -16.87 -9.69
C GLU A 158 -0.45 -17.35 -9.71
N ALA A 159 -0.11 -18.25 -8.79
CA ALA A 159 1.12 -19.05 -8.83
C ALA A 159 0.92 -20.40 -8.10
N PRO A 160 1.75 -21.42 -8.41
CA PRO A 160 1.78 -22.65 -7.62
C PRO A 160 2.06 -22.39 -6.14
N GLU A 161 1.49 -23.21 -5.27
CA GLU A 161 1.76 -23.16 -3.83
C GLU A 161 3.26 -23.33 -3.54
N GLY A 162 3.79 -22.50 -2.63
CA GLY A 162 5.22 -22.51 -2.28
C GLY A 162 6.13 -21.81 -3.29
N THR A 163 5.59 -21.04 -4.24
CA THR A 163 6.39 -20.21 -5.14
C THR A 163 7.15 -19.14 -4.36
N ASP A 164 8.47 -19.14 -4.51
CA ASP A 164 9.39 -18.20 -3.86
C ASP A 164 10.05 -17.30 -4.91
N CYS A 165 9.71 -16.02 -4.88
CA CYS A 165 10.19 -15.02 -5.82
C CYS A 165 11.67 -14.66 -5.66
N THR A 166 12.36 -15.18 -4.65
CA THR A 166 13.81 -15.00 -4.48
C THR A 166 14.63 -16.03 -5.26
N LEU A 167 13.99 -17.10 -5.76
CA LEU A 167 14.67 -18.17 -6.49
C LEU A 167 14.89 -17.78 -7.95
N ASP A 168 16.09 -18.11 -8.46
CA ASP A 168 16.48 -17.82 -9.84
C ASP A 168 15.49 -18.44 -10.86
N GLY A 169 15.12 -17.64 -11.86
CA GLY A 169 14.15 -18.02 -12.89
C GLY A 169 12.67 -17.99 -12.47
N VAL A 170 12.34 -17.97 -11.18
CA VAL A 170 10.93 -17.93 -10.72
C VAL A 170 10.24 -16.62 -11.10
N PRO A 171 10.83 -15.42 -10.87
CA PRO A 171 10.22 -14.16 -11.30
C PRO A 171 9.89 -14.10 -12.80
N ALA A 172 10.73 -14.71 -13.65
CA ALA A 172 10.48 -14.76 -15.09
C ALA A 172 9.34 -15.74 -15.47
N MET A 173 9.07 -16.74 -14.64
CA MET A 173 8.02 -17.74 -14.88
C MET A 173 6.65 -17.27 -14.39
N TYR A 174 6.61 -16.49 -13.31
CA TYR A 174 5.39 -15.97 -12.69
C TYR A 174 5.52 -14.46 -12.45
N PRO A 175 5.61 -13.62 -13.50
CA PRO A 175 5.91 -12.20 -13.35
C PRO A 175 4.86 -11.41 -12.57
N GLU A 176 3.57 -11.73 -12.75
CA GLU A 176 2.49 -11.05 -12.01
C GLU A 176 2.48 -11.42 -10.53
N TYR A 177 2.72 -12.70 -10.19
CA TYR A 177 2.89 -13.11 -8.80
C TYR A 177 4.16 -12.52 -8.19
N CYS A 178 5.29 -12.59 -8.89
CA CYS A 178 6.56 -12.01 -8.47
C CYS A 178 6.73 -10.56 -8.91
N VAL A 179 5.67 -9.75 -8.75
CA VAL A 179 5.57 -8.38 -9.23
C VAL A 179 6.77 -7.51 -8.86
N GLY A 180 7.31 -7.70 -7.65
CA GLY A 180 8.48 -6.97 -7.16
C GLY A 180 9.72 -7.18 -8.05
N PRO A 181 10.34 -8.36 -8.02
CA PRO A 181 11.56 -8.62 -8.80
C PRO A 181 11.32 -8.70 -10.32
N ALA A 182 10.14 -9.09 -10.79
CA ALA A 182 9.89 -9.27 -12.22
C ALA A 182 9.54 -7.96 -12.95
N ILE A 183 8.83 -7.05 -12.27
CA ILE A 183 8.22 -5.87 -12.89
C ILE A 183 8.74 -4.58 -12.25
N LEU A 184 8.54 -4.43 -10.93
CA LEU A 184 8.76 -3.16 -10.24
C LEU A 184 10.25 -2.81 -10.11
N GLN A 185 11.08 -3.75 -9.65
CA GLN A 185 12.49 -3.48 -9.43
C GLN A 185 13.23 -3.11 -10.73
N PRO A 186 13.09 -3.86 -11.84
CA PRO A 186 13.72 -3.47 -13.10
C PRO A 186 13.28 -2.09 -13.58
N GLN A 187 11.99 -1.78 -13.41
CA GLN A 187 11.45 -0.48 -13.79
C GLN A 187 12.01 0.66 -12.95
N ILE A 188 12.00 0.52 -11.61
CA ILE A 188 12.48 1.54 -10.69
C ILE A 188 13.98 1.79 -10.89
N LEU A 189 14.79 0.73 -10.92
CA LEU A 189 16.24 0.85 -11.11
C LEU A 189 16.60 1.39 -12.50
N GLY A 190 15.87 0.98 -13.53
CA GLY A 190 16.02 1.52 -14.89
C GLY A 190 15.74 3.02 -14.94
N ALA A 191 14.65 3.47 -14.33
CA ALA A 191 14.27 4.88 -14.27
C ALA A 191 15.28 5.72 -13.45
N PHE A 192 15.76 5.22 -12.30
CA PHE A 192 16.84 5.89 -11.55
C PHE A 192 18.10 6.06 -12.40
N MET A 193 18.49 5.01 -13.14
CA MET A 193 19.66 5.09 -14.02
C MET A 193 19.47 6.08 -15.16
N ALA A 194 18.32 6.05 -15.84
CA ALA A 194 18.01 6.94 -16.95
C ALA A 194 17.95 8.42 -16.51
N GLY A 195 17.32 8.69 -15.35
CA GLY A 195 17.25 10.03 -14.76
C GLY A 195 18.63 10.55 -14.36
N ALA A 196 19.48 9.70 -13.80
CA ALA A 196 20.85 10.07 -13.41
C ALA A 196 21.78 10.28 -14.61
N THR A 197 21.56 9.63 -15.77
CA THR A 197 22.38 9.87 -16.96
C THR A 197 21.89 11.02 -17.83
N GLY A 198 20.61 11.42 -17.71
CA GLY A 198 20.02 12.52 -18.46
C GLY A 198 19.95 12.27 -19.97
N THR A 199 19.85 11.00 -20.38
CA THR A 199 20.00 10.58 -21.79
C THR A 199 18.68 10.43 -22.55
N GLU A 200 17.54 10.43 -21.87
CA GLU A 200 16.23 10.11 -22.46
C GLU A 200 15.16 11.16 -22.13
N GLY A 201 15.01 12.17 -22.99
CA GLY A 201 13.92 13.15 -22.86
C GLY A 201 13.92 13.96 -21.56
N PRO A 202 12.75 14.52 -21.16
CA PRO A 202 12.58 15.20 -19.87
C PRO A 202 12.75 14.21 -18.71
N SER A 203 13.62 14.52 -17.73
CA SER A 203 13.91 13.62 -16.62
C SER A 203 12.70 13.37 -15.72
N ARG A 204 11.72 14.26 -15.71
CA ARG A 204 10.45 14.07 -15.00
C ARG A 204 9.68 12.82 -15.45
N LEU A 205 9.90 12.31 -16.66
CA LEU A 205 9.26 11.07 -17.12
C LEU A 205 9.78 9.85 -16.34
N GLU A 206 11.07 9.83 -16.02
CA GLU A 206 11.63 8.79 -15.15
C GLU A 206 11.12 8.91 -13.73
N ALA A 207 10.96 10.14 -13.22
CA ALA A 207 10.33 10.38 -11.93
C ALA A 207 8.89 9.83 -11.87
N ALA A 208 8.07 10.07 -12.91
CA ALA A 208 6.72 9.54 -13.00
C ALA A 208 6.66 8.00 -12.98
N ARG A 209 7.63 7.34 -13.63
CA ARG A 209 7.75 5.87 -13.61
C ARG A 209 8.11 5.36 -12.21
N ILE A 210 9.00 6.04 -11.50
CA ILE A 210 9.35 5.69 -10.11
C ILE A 210 8.14 5.90 -9.20
N GLU A 211 7.44 7.03 -9.34
CA GLU A 211 6.25 7.37 -8.56
C GLU A 211 5.17 6.28 -8.70
N GLY A 212 4.77 5.97 -9.94
CA GLY A 212 3.75 4.96 -10.20
C GLY A 212 4.16 3.57 -9.70
N ALA A 213 5.44 3.20 -9.84
CA ALA A 213 5.93 1.88 -9.45
C ALA A 213 5.98 1.72 -7.93
N LEU A 214 6.40 2.77 -7.21
CA LEU A 214 6.41 2.77 -5.76
C LEU A 214 4.98 2.79 -5.19
N LEU A 215 4.04 3.52 -5.79
CA LEU A 215 2.63 3.44 -5.38
C LEU A 215 2.04 2.04 -5.60
N ARG A 216 2.35 1.39 -6.74
CA ARG A 216 1.98 -0.02 -6.97
C ARG A 216 2.59 -0.93 -5.90
N PHE A 217 3.87 -0.72 -5.55
CA PHE A 217 4.51 -1.46 -4.47
C PHE A 217 3.80 -1.27 -3.12
N LEU A 218 3.44 -0.04 -2.74
CA LEU A 218 2.74 0.23 -1.48
C LEU A 218 1.35 -0.43 -1.44
N ALA A 219 0.61 -0.40 -2.56
CA ALA A 219 -0.71 -1.03 -2.65
C ALA A 219 -0.61 -2.56 -2.52
N VAL A 220 0.25 -3.21 -3.30
CA VAL A 220 0.48 -4.66 -3.21
C VAL A 220 1.00 -5.04 -1.82
N SER A 221 1.88 -4.24 -1.24
CA SER A 221 2.43 -4.51 0.11
C SER A 221 1.32 -4.46 1.16
N THR A 222 0.40 -3.51 1.09
CA THR A 222 -0.76 -3.42 2.01
C THR A 222 -1.57 -4.72 1.97
N ILE A 223 -1.87 -5.24 0.77
CA ILE A 223 -2.61 -6.50 0.57
C ILE A 223 -1.81 -7.70 1.06
N LYS A 224 -0.53 -7.82 0.67
CA LYS A 224 0.35 -8.93 1.09
C LYS A 224 0.44 -9.00 2.61
N GLU A 225 0.75 -7.90 3.28
CA GLU A 225 0.96 -7.92 4.73
C GLU A 225 -0.35 -8.24 5.49
N SER A 226 -1.52 -7.88 4.95
CA SER A 226 -2.81 -8.30 5.51
C SER A 226 -2.98 -9.83 5.49
N LEU A 227 -2.40 -10.52 4.50
CA LEU A 227 -2.39 -11.98 4.42
C LEU A 227 -1.36 -12.58 5.37
N SER A 228 -0.10 -12.11 5.33
CA SER A 228 0.97 -12.69 6.14
C SER A 228 0.77 -12.44 7.64
N CYS A 229 -0.08 -11.48 8.02
CA CYS A 229 -0.54 -11.31 9.39
C CYS A 229 -1.20 -12.57 10.01
N THR A 230 -1.67 -13.50 9.16
CA THR A 230 -2.13 -14.83 9.61
C THR A 230 -1.09 -15.56 10.44
N THR A 231 0.17 -15.54 10.02
CA THR A 231 1.25 -16.32 10.64
C THR A 231 2.23 -15.44 11.41
N ALA A 232 2.24 -14.14 11.14
CA ALA A 232 3.09 -13.18 11.83
C ALA A 232 2.28 -11.94 12.21
N ALA A 233 1.80 -11.86 13.46
CA ALA A 233 0.91 -10.78 13.90
C ALA A 233 1.43 -9.36 13.58
N LYS A 234 2.75 -9.14 13.67
CA LYS A 234 3.42 -7.88 13.33
C LYS A 234 3.16 -7.39 11.90
N ASP A 235 2.78 -8.28 10.98
CA ASP A 235 2.52 -7.90 9.60
C ASP A 235 1.19 -7.12 9.48
N CYS A 236 0.26 -7.24 10.43
CA CYS A 236 -0.89 -6.34 10.49
C CYS A 236 -0.46 -4.88 10.65
N ASP A 237 0.55 -4.62 11.50
CA ASP A 237 1.13 -3.28 11.67
C ASP A 237 1.80 -2.81 10.37
N SER A 238 2.44 -3.73 9.64
CA SER A 238 3.04 -3.40 8.33
C SER A 238 1.99 -3.13 7.26
N SER A 239 0.88 -3.85 7.21
CA SER A 239 -0.25 -3.56 6.30
C SER A 239 -0.79 -2.15 6.55
N TYR A 240 -1.06 -1.83 7.81
CA TYR A 240 -1.44 -0.49 8.24
C TYR A 240 -0.41 0.58 7.83
N ALA A 241 0.88 0.34 8.09
CA ALA A 241 1.93 1.31 7.82
C ALA A 241 2.20 1.50 6.33
N TYR A 242 2.13 0.46 5.50
CA TYR A 242 2.32 0.61 4.03
C TYR A 242 1.27 1.51 3.40
N TYR A 243 0.04 1.49 3.91
CA TYR A 243 -1.00 2.39 3.44
C TYR A 243 -0.86 3.79 4.05
N THR A 244 -0.82 3.89 5.38
CA THR A 244 -1.01 5.16 6.12
C THR A 244 0.28 5.92 6.41
N GLY A 245 1.45 5.29 6.28
CA GLY A 245 2.71 5.82 6.81
C GLY A 245 2.77 5.84 8.34
N GLY A 246 1.88 5.13 9.04
CA GLY A 246 1.84 5.13 10.51
C GLY A 246 1.12 6.33 11.12
N ALA A 247 0.32 7.05 10.33
CA ALA A 247 -0.49 8.17 10.79
C ALA A 247 -1.71 7.69 11.59
N GLU A 248 -2.07 8.43 12.64
CA GLU A 248 -3.29 8.22 13.43
C GLU A 248 -3.96 9.56 13.77
N PRO A 249 -5.30 9.68 13.73
CA PRO A 249 -6.29 8.83 13.03
C PRO A 249 -6.65 9.38 11.63
N ARG A 250 -6.89 8.49 10.63
CA ARG A 250 -7.39 8.82 9.27
C ARG A 250 -6.60 9.93 8.53
N GLY A 251 -5.32 10.06 8.87
CA GLY A 251 -4.36 10.82 8.07
C GLY A 251 -3.62 9.88 7.13
N GLY A 252 -2.59 10.40 6.47
CA GLY A 252 -1.66 9.52 5.80
C GLY A 252 -0.63 10.26 4.96
N THR A 253 0.52 9.64 4.83
CA THR A 253 1.53 9.98 3.83
C THR A 253 1.70 8.81 2.86
N GLY A 254 2.55 8.93 1.84
CA GLY A 254 2.63 7.93 0.80
C GLY A 254 1.27 7.66 0.13
N LEU A 255 0.93 6.38 -0.04
CA LEU A 255 -0.27 5.93 -0.76
C LEU A 255 -1.58 6.52 -0.20
N ALA A 256 -1.76 6.57 1.12
CA ALA A 256 -2.95 7.15 1.72
C ALA A 256 -3.15 8.62 1.34
N GLY A 257 -2.08 9.40 1.18
CA GLY A 257 -2.17 10.79 0.72
C GLY A 257 -2.70 10.91 -0.71
N TYR A 258 -2.28 10.01 -1.61
CA TYR A 258 -2.79 9.96 -2.98
C TYR A 258 -4.27 9.57 -3.02
N VAL A 259 -4.65 8.53 -2.27
CA VAL A 259 -6.05 8.09 -2.22
C VAL A 259 -6.93 9.16 -1.59
N ALA A 260 -6.54 9.74 -0.45
CA ALA A 260 -7.31 10.81 0.19
C ALA A 260 -7.51 12.05 -0.69
N ALA A 261 -6.55 12.35 -1.56
CA ALA A 261 -6.66 13.47 -2.51
C ALA A 261 -7.58 13.15 -3.70
N ALA A 262 -7.56 11.90 -4.19
CA ALA A 262 -8.37 11.46 -5.33
C ALA A 262 -9.81 11.13 -4.91
N ASP A 263 -9.97 10.35 -3.84
CA ASP A 263 -11.23 9.92 -3.28
C ASP A 263 -11.15 9.82 -1.74
N PRO A 264 -11.60 10.87 -1.01
CA PRO A 264 -11.67 10.86 0.45
C PRO A 264 -12.57 9.76 1.03
N TYR A 265 -13.59 9.31 0.29
CA TYR A 265 -14.51 8.27 0.74
C TYR A 265 -13.83 6.90 0.67
N ALA A 266 -13.19 6.57 -0.45
CA ALA A 266 -12.36 5.37 -0.57
C ALA A 266 -11.25 5.35 0.49
N HIS A 267 -10.59 6.48 0.76
CA HIS A 267 -9.60 6.57 1.85
C HIS A 267 -10.18 6.16 3.21
N ASP A 268 -11.38 6.64 3.54
CA ASP A 268 -12.07 6.26 4.77
C ASP A 268 -12.47 4.78 4.78
N ARG A 269 -12.90 4.21 3.65
CA ARG A 269 -13.20 2.78 3.55
C ARG A 269 -11.94 1.92 3.72
N VAL A 270 -10.78 2.35 3.20
CA VAL A 270 -9.51 1.65 3.41
C VAL A 270 -9.14 1.66 4.89
N TRP A 271 -9.32 2.79 5.58
CA TRP A 271 -9.10 2.86 7.02
C TRP A 271 -9.99 1.86 7.77
N ASP A 272 -11.28 1.79 7.43
CA ASP A 272 -12.21 0.85 8.04
C ASP A 272 -11.80 -0.61 7.74
N GLY A 273 -11.31 -0.92 6.53
CA GLY A 273 -10.76 -2.23 6.19
C GLY A 273 -9.47 -2.59 6.97
N ILE A 274 -8.59 -1.62 7.23
CA ILE A 274 -7.42 -1.82 8.10
C ILE A 274 -7.86 -2.16 9.52
N LEU A 275 -8.88 -1.46 10.03
CA LEU A 275 -9.45 -1.74 11.33
C LEU A 275 -10.12 -3.12 11.38
N ALA A 276 -10.79 -3.55 10.30
CA ALA A 276 -11.34 -4.89 10.17
C ALA A 276 -10.26 -5.97 10.29
N VAL A 277 -9.13 -5.81 9.57
CA VAL A 277 -7.99 -6.73 9.66
C VAL A 277 -7.41 -6.77 11.08
N ARG A 278 -7.26 -5.62 11.73
CA ARG A 278 -6.78 -5.57 13.10
C ARG A 278 -7.76 -6.20 14.09
N CYS A 279 -9.06 -6.01 13.88
CA CYS A 279 -10.15 -6.58 14.68
C CYS A 279 -10.15 -8.10 14.59
N TRP A 280 -10.12 -8.65 13.37
CA TRP A 280 -9.99 -10.09 13.14
C TRP A 280 -8.77 -10.65 13.88
N ARG A 281 -7.62 -9.99 13.77
CA ARG A 281 -6.40 -10.48 14.42
C ARG A 281 -6.47 -10.48 15.94
N ASP A 282 -7.23 -9.55 16.52
CA ASP A 282 -7.50 -9.49 17.96
C ASP A 282 -8.39 -10.64 18.41
N LEU A 283 -9.47 -10.89 17.69
CA LEU A 283 -10.42 -11.96 17.96
C LEU A 283 -9.79 -13.36 17.80
N ASP A 284 -8.82 -13.50 16.89
CA ASP A 284 -8.08 -14.72 16.64
C ASP A 284 -6.59 -14.55 16.95
N SER A 285 -6.29 -14.37 18.24
CA SER A 285 -4.97 -13.94 18.74
C SER A 285 -3.91 -15.04 18.85
N ALA A 286 -4.16 -16.25 18.32
CA ALA A 286 -3.17 -17.33 18.33
C ALA A 286 -1.90 -16.94 17.55
N GLU A 287 -0.75 -17.60 17.80
CA GLU A 287 0.51 -17.33 17.07
C GLU A 287 0.29 -17.37 15.55
N THR A 288 -0.32 -18.47 15.10
CA THR A 288 -0.95 -18.57 13.78
C THR A 288 -2.46 -18.50 13.94
N ALA A 289 -3.07 -17.50 13.31
CA ALA A 289 -4.51 -17.34 13.22
C ALA A 289 -5.15 -18.52 12.47
N THR A 290 -6.32 -18.97 12.93
CA THR A 290 -7.03 -20.15 12.45
C THR A 290 -8.42 -19.86 11.87
N ASP A 291 -9.04 -18.73 12.20
CA ASP A 291 -10.29 -18.26 11.60
C ASP A 291 -10.01 -17.59 10.25
N VAL A 292 -9.79 -18.45 9.26
CA VAL A 292 -9.57 -18.03 7.88
C VAL A 292 -10.82 -17.41 7.25
N THR A 293 -12.02 -17.68 7.78
CA THR A 293 -13.25 -17.13 7.20
C THR A 293 -13.39 -15.66 7.56
N LEU A 294 -13.24 -15.33 8.85
CA LEU A 294 -13.23 -13.95 9.29
C LEU A 294 -12.04 -13.17 8.73
N ARG A 295 -10.88 -13.84 8.56
CA ARG A 295 -9.73 -13.27 7.85
C ARG A 295 -10.09 -12.81 6.45
N GLU A 296 -10.63 -13.70 5.62
CA GLU A 296 -10.91 -13.37 4.21
C GLU A 296 -12.00 -12.30 4.10
N ARG A 297 -12.96 -12.26 5.04
CA ARG A 297 -13.92 -11.17 5.17
C ARG A 297 -13.22 -9.84 5.43
N ALA A 298 -12.36 -9.77 6.45
CA ALA A 298 -11.59 -8.57 6.79
C ALA A 298 -10.69 -8.08 5.63
N ARG A 299 -9.94 -9.02 5.04
CA ARG A 299 -9.04 -8.73 3.92
C ARG A 299 -9.80 -8.33 2.67
N GLY A 300 -10.95 -8.96 2.42
CA GLY A 300 -11.84 -8.63 1.31
C GLY A 300 -12.28 -7.17 1.38
N GLN A 301 -12.76 -6.73 2.55
CA GLN A 301 -13.14 -5.34 2.80
C GLN A 301 -11.98 -4.36 2.56
N LEU A 302 -10.80 -4.65 3.11
CA LEU A 302 -9.59 -3.83 2.87
C LEU A 302 -9.22 -3.76 1.39
N ARG A 303 -9.20 -4.91 0.71
CA ARG A 303 -8.80 -5.02 -0.69
C ARG A 303 -9.74 -4.25 -1.61
N THR A 304 -11.05 -4.39 -1.46
CA THR A 304 -12.03 -3.67 -2.28
C THR A 304 -11.82 -2.16 -2.18
N ALA A 305 -11.80 -1.62 -0.96
CA ALA A 305 -11.60 -0.20 -0.73
C ALA A 305 -10.24 0.32 -1.25
N LEU A 306 -9.18 -0.48 -1.11
CA LEU A 306 -7.84 -0.10 -1.55
C LEU A 306 -7.75 -0.06 -3.08
N VAL A 307 -8.30 -1.06 -3.75
CA VAL A 307 -8.31 -1.12 -5.21
C VAL A 307 -9.13 0.02 -5.79
N ASP A 308 -10.31 0.29 -5.22
CA ASP A 308 -11.18 1.40 -5.59
C ASP A 308 -10.45 2.75 -5.42
N GLY A 309 -9.81 2.98 -4.27
CA GLY A 309 -9.01 4.18 -4.03
C GLY A 309 -7.84 4.34 -5.00
N VAL A 310 -7.14 3.25 -5.38
CA VAL A 310 -6.08 3.31 -6.39
C VAL A 310 -6.65 3.55 -7.80
N ALA A 311 -7.82 2.99 -8.12
CA ALA A 311 -8.53 3.26 -9.37
C ALA A 311 -8.91 4.74 -9.48
N ALA A 312 -9.37 5.38 -8.41
CA ALA A 312 -9.63 6.81 -8.36
C ALA A 312 -8.36 7.65 -8.60
N VAL A 313 -7.19 7.22 -8.09
CA VAL A 313 -5.89 7.87 -8.39
C VAL A 313 -5.56 7.77 -9.89
N VAL A 314 -5.76 6.61 -10.50
CA VAL A 314 -5.55 6.40 -11.94
C VAL A 314 -6.50 7.28 -12.77
N SER A 315 -7.79 7.29 -12.43
CA SER A 315 -8.80 8.14 -13.07
C SER A 315 -8.44 9.63 -12.97
N THR A 316 -8.07 10.10 -11.79
CA THR A 316 -7.64 11.49 -11.53
C THR A 316 -6.43 11.85 -12.40
N ARG A 317 -5.45 10.95 -12.53
CA ARG A 317 -4.25 11.17 -13.36
C ARG A 317 -4.57 11.17 -14.85
N LEU A 318 -5.49 10.33 -15.33
CA LEU A 318 -6.01 10.38 -16.70
C LEU A 318 -6.72 11.71 -17.00
N ARG A 319 -7.54 12.22 -16.08
CA ARG A 319 -8.22 13.53 -16.24
C ARG A 319 -7.22 14.68 -16.25
N THR A 320 -6.25 14.65 -15.35
CA THR A 320 -5.18 15.67 -15.30
C THR A 320 -4.35 15.63 -16.59
N MET A 321 -4.00 14.45 -17.08
CA MET A 321 -3.33 14.27 -18.36
C MET A 321 -4.12 14.88 -19.53
N ALA A 322 -5.44 14.69 -19.55
CA ALA A 322 -6.31 15.24 -20.60
C ALA A 322 -6.36 16.78 -20.59
N ALA A 323 -6.19 17.40 -19.42
CA ALA A 323 -6.16 18.84 -19.25
C ALA A 323 -4.75 19.45 -19.43
N ALA A 324 -3.70 18.67 -19.19
CA ALA A 324 -2.30 19.07 -19.34
C ALA A 324 -1.85 19.08 -20.81
N SER A 325 -0.64 19.59 -21.05
CA SER A 325 -0.01 19.59 -22.38
C SER A 325 1.51 19.46 -22.26
N GLY A 326 2.18 19.11 -23.37
CA GLY A 326 3.64 18.98 -23.40
C GLY A 326 4.16 17.91 -22.43
N ASP A 327 5.28 18.20 -21.76
CA ASP A 327 5.97 17.21 -20.91
C ASP A 327 5.19 16.86 -19.64
N GLU A 328 4.33 17.76 -19.14
CA GLU A 328 3.42 17.47 -18.02
C GLU A 328 2.40 16.39 -18.41
N GLN A 329 1.84 16.47 -19.63
CA GLN A 329 0.94 15.43 -20.13
C GLN A 329 1.68 14.08 -20.25
N LEU A 330 2.93 14.08 -20.71
CA LEU A 330 3.75 12.88 -20.78
C LEU A 330 4.08 12.31 -19.39
N TYR A 331 4.30 13.16 -18.39
CA TYR A 331 4.49 12.75 -17.00
C TYR A 331 3.29 11.93 -16.50
N HIS A 332 2.09 12.51 -16.62
CA HIS A 332 0.87 11.83 -16.17
C HIS A 332 0.63 10.52 -16.94
N TRP A 333 0.98 10.47 -18.23
CA TRP A 333 0.90 9.24 -18.99
C TRP A 333 1.87 8.16 -18.49
N ALA A 334 3.14 8.49 -18.29
CA ALA A 334 4.13 7.57 -17.77
C ALA A 334 3.78 7.04 -16.37
N PHE A 335 3.21 7.90 -15.53
CA PHE A 335 2.63 7.51 -14.25
C PHE A 335 1.51 6.47 -14.43
N VAL A 336 0.52 6.77 -15.28
CA VAL A 336 -0.64 5.90 -15.51
C VAL A 336 -0.22 4.55 -16.10
N GLN A 337 0.71 4.54 -17.07
CA GLN A 337 1.28 3.31 -17.64
C GLN A 337 1.92 2.40 -16.59
N THR A 338 2.37 2.98 -15.49
CA THR A 338 3.04 2.23 -14.43
C THR A 338 2.06 1.74 -13.35
N LEU A 339 1.14 2.61 -12.90
CA LEU A 339 0.23 2.29 -11.80
C LEU A 339 -1.00 1.52 -12.26
N ALA A 340 -1.59 1.86 -13.42
CA ALA A 340 -2.84 1.25 -13.88
C ALA A 340 -2.80 -0.28 -14.05
N PRO A 341 -1.67 -0.92 -14.40
CA PRO A 341 -1.58 -2.38 -14.38
C PRO A 341 -1.94 -3.05 -13.05
N PHE A 342 -1.82 -2.35 -11.91
CA PHE A 342 -2.31 -2.86 -10.62
C PHE A 342 -3.83 -3.05 -10.60
N VAL A 343 -4.59 -2.13 -11.18
CA VAL A 343 -6.06 -2.19 -11.13
C VAL A 343 -6.68 -3.07 -12.23
N LEU A 344 -5.93 -3.37 -13.30
CA LEU A 344 -6.45 -4.11 -14.46
C LEU A 344 -7.11 -5.46 -14.11
N PRO A 345 -6.52 -6.34 -13.28
CA PRO A 345 -7.15 -7.62 -12.94
C PRO A 345 -8.52 -7.42 -12.28
N TYR A 346 -8.61 -6.51 -11.31
CA TYR A 346 -9.84 -6.19 -10.60
C TYR A 346 -10.87 -5.50 -11.51
N TYR A 347 -10.40 -4.63 -12.40
CA TYR A 347 -11.24 -3.97 -13.37
C TYR A 347 -11.83 -5.00 -14.36
N ALA A 348 -11.04 -6.00 -14.76
CA ALA A 348 -11.52 -7.04 -15.66
C ALA A 348 -12.62 -7.91 -15.03
N ASP A 349 -12.59 -8.11 -13.71
CA ASP A 349 -13.65 -8.80 -12.96
C ASP A 349 -14.97 -8.01 -12.92
N LEU A 350 -14.90 -6.68 -12.91
CA LEU A 350 -16.06 -5.77 -12.89
C LEU A 350 -16.60 -5.48 -14.30
N ASP A 351 -15.71 -5.09 -15.21
CA ASP A 351 -15.99 -4.80 -16.61
C ASP A 351 -14.77 -5.12 -17.50
N MET A 352 -14.71 -6.37 -17.95
CA MET A 352 -13.70 -6.86 -18.89
C MET A 352 -13.59 -6.02 -20.18
N GLY A 353 -14.69 -5.44 -20.66
CA GLY A 353 -14.68 -4.64 -21.89
C GLY A 353 -13.88 -3.36 -21.71
N SER A 354 -14.17 -2.63 -20.63
CA SER A 354 -13.49 -1.38 -20.32
C SER A 354 -12.06 -1.59 -19.80
N ALA A 355 -11.80 -2.68 -19.08
CA ALA A 355 -10.44 -3.08 -18.70
C ALA A 355 -9.55 -3.33 -19.93
N ASN A 356 -10.04 -4.09 -20.93
CA ASN A 356 -9.31 -4.32 -22.19
C ASN A 356 -9.05 -3.02 -22.97
N MET A 357 -9.98 -2.05 -22.90
CA MET A 357 -9.78 -0.73 -23.51
C MET A 357 -8.66 0.05 -22.83
N LEU A 358 -8.58 0.00 -21.50
CA LEU A 358 -7.50 0.61 -20.74
C LEU A 358 -6.17 -0.07 -21.06
N GLU A 359 -6.11 -1.41 -20.98
CA GLU A 359 -4.91 -2.19 -21.30
C GLU A 359 -4.36 -1.85 -22.70
N ALA A 360 -5.22 -1.88 -23.73
CA ALA A 360 -4.83 -1.51 -25.08
C ALA A 360 -4.34 -0.06 -25.21
N ALA A 361 -4.86 0.86 -24.40
CA ALA A 361 -4.36 2.23 -24.36
C ALA A 361 -2.96 2.29 -23.74
N LEU A 362 -2.70 1.54 -22.66
CA LEU A 362 -1.41 1.54 -21.96
C LEU A 362 -0.24 1.02 -22.81
N GLU A 363 -0.51 0.21 -23.83
CA GLU A 363 0.51 -0.23 -24.82
C GLU A 363 1.03 0.91 -25.70
N SER A 364 0.35 2.06 -25.74
CA SER A 364 0.72 3.20 -26.57
C SER A 364 1.89 4.00 -25.99
N ALA A 365 2.89 4.30 -26.83
CA ALA A 365 3.99 5.20 -26.46
C ALA A 365 3.55 6.67 -26.32
N THR A 366 2.38 7.03 -26.84
CA THR A 366 1.82 8.39 -26.75
C THR A 366 0.60 8.44 -25.83
N PRO A 367 0.36 9.58 -25.15
CA PRO A 367 -0.82 9.75 -24.31
C PRO A 367 -2.12 9.36 -25.00
N ALA A 368 -2.99 8.65 -24.28
CA ALA A 368 -4.28 8.21 -24.81
C ALA A 368 -5.17 9.40 -25.17
N ALA A 369 -5.58 9.51 -26.44
CA ALA A 369 -6.45 10.59 -26.91
C ALA A 369 -7.86 10.57 -26.28
N ASN A 370 -8.27 9.42 -25.75
CA ASN A 370 -9.54 9.16 -25.08
C ASN A 370 -9.42 9.10 -23.56
N ALA A 371 -8.41 9.75 -22.96
CA ALA A 371 -8.13 9.72 -21.53
C ALA A 371 -9.35 9.98 -20.63
N THR A 372 -10.17 10.99 -20.95
CA THR A 372 -11.40 11.27 -20.18
C THR A 372 -12.41 10.13 -20.24
N VAL A 373 -12.53 9.45 -21.40
CA VAL A 373 -13.43 8.30 -21.55
C VAL A 373 -12.94 7.11 -20.73
N LEU A 374 -11.62 6.89 -20.69
CA LEU A 374 -11.03 5.85 -19.85
C LEU A 374 -11.26 6.14 -18.36
N ALA A 375 -11.10 7.40 -17.93
CA ALA A 375 -11.38 7.84 -16.57
C ALA A 375 -12.87 7.67 -16.21
N ASP A 376 -13.79 8.13 -17.06
CA ASP A 376 -15.23 7.97 -16.87
C ASP A 376 -15.63 6.49 -16.74
N ALA A 377 -14.99 5.59 -17.51
CA ALA A 377 -15.25 4.15 -17.43
C ALA A 377 -14.71 3.53 -16.12
N ILE A 378 -13.54 3.97 -15.66
CA ILE A 378 -12.99 3.56 -14.35
C ILE A 378 -13.96 3.97 -13.24
N ASP A 379 -14.34 5.25 -13.18
CA ASP A 379 -15.25 5.77 -12.15
C ASP A 379 -16.62 5.08 -12.17
N ALA A 380 -17.06 4.59 -13.33
CA ALA A 380 -18.33 3.87 -13.46
C ALA A 380 -18.24 2.40 -13.02
N ALA A 381 -17.06 1.79 -13.05
CA ALA A 381 -16.85 0.41 -12.63
C ALA A 381 -16.48 0.32 -11.14
N PHE A 382 -15.74 1.30 -10.64
CA PHE A 382 -15.33 1.46 -9.25
C PHE A 382 -16.18 2.56 -8.61
N ASP A 383 -17.47 2.26 -8.41
CA ASP A 383 -18.46 3.21 -7.90
C ASP A 383 -18.69 3.10 -6.39
N CYS A 384 -18.29 1.97 -5.79
CA CYS A 384 -18.44 1.68 -4.36
C CYS A 384 -17.22 0.94 -3.77
N PRO A 385 -16.42 1.61 -2.91
CA PRO A 385 -15.32 0.99 -2.16
C PRO A 385 -15.74 0.09 -1.00
#